data_AF-W7QB35-F1
#
_entry.id   AF-W7QB35-F1
#
_cell.length_a   1.000
_cell.length_b   1.000
_cell.length_c   1.000
_cell.angle_alpha   90.00
_cell.angle_beta   90.00
_cell.angle_gamma   90.00
#
_symmetry.space_group_name_H-M   'P 1'
#
loop_
_entity.id
_entity.type
_entity.pdbx_description
1 polymer ?
#
loop_
_entity_poly.entity_id
_entity_poly.type
_entity_poly.pdbx_seq_one_letter_code
_entity_poly.pdbx_strand_id
1 'polypeptide(L)'
;MLIIALYDIRHNLVAPLRQLMVLAREAARRNFSQRTRLSGSDELAMLGRTFDNMAEQLASSYAELEARVDHKTRELERSSQVMQVLHDGSRWLYGGGNDLCTSAAPMLRQVEQLLEIGPIRLSLNDPHDNSQIPILATRSARRPEYCRDHDCHACLIDPNPMRLANTEEGECLLLPVSVGEEMLGTLEIWYPKGQRLSHSVRRLLNALADQLATAVYLQRRIEEEQQVSLMNERTIIARELHDSLAQSLSYLKMQVARLERMQSKNAPRETQAAVFDELRTGLNSAYRQLRELLTTFRLKLEGPGLQSALHQTTVEFSDRMGAMVELHYDVPPHLLNPNEEIHVLQIAREALSNIHKHAQAHWAAVSVRFQEARIVLRIEDDGVGLENDESPPMHYGLVIMRDRAHTLGGELALTNRAEGGTRVELTFTPQTARLITRQPATITQENGN
;
A
#
# COMPACT_ATOMS: atom_id res chain seq x y z
N MET A 1 4.76 -102.27 -10.52
CA MET A 1 5.67 -101.34 -11.20
C MET A 1 4.97 -100.07 -11.68
N LEU A 2 3.97 -100.14 -12.59
CA LEU A 2 3.30 -98.95 -13.14
C LEU A 2 2.60 -98.05 -12.09
N ILE A 3 1.93 -98.65 -11.09
CA ILE A 3 1.23 -97.89 -10.04
C ILE A 3 2.21 -97.17 -9.11
N ILE A 4 3.36 -97.78 -8.84
CA ILE A 4 4.43 -97.19 -8.01
C ILE A 4 5.07 -96.02 -8.77
N ALA A 5 5.36 -96.17 -10.07
CA ALA A 5 5.89 -95.10 -10.90
C ALA A 5 4.91 -93.92 -11.07
N LEU A 6 3.61 -94.19 -11.24
CA LEU A 6 2.56 -93.16 -11.28
C LEU A 6 2.41 -92.44 -9.93
N TYR A 7 2.52 -93.17 -8.82
CA TYR A 7 2.51 -92.59 -7.49
C TYR A 7 3.72 -91.69 -7.27
N ASP A 8 4.91 -92.16 -7.66
CA ASP A 8 6.18 -91.45 -7.55
C ASP A 8 6.19 -90.15 -8.39
N ILE A 9 5.77 -90.19 -9.65
CA ILE A 9 5.62 -88.99 -10.49
C ILE A 9 4.61 -88.01 -9.89
N ARG A 10 3.49 -88.50 -9.37
CA ARG A 10 2.45 -87.63 -8.82
C ARG A 10 2.90 -86.95 -7.52
N HIS A 11 3.64 -87.65 -6.66
CA HIS A 11 4.08 -87.14 -5.37
C HIS A 11 5.40 -86.35 -5.43
N ASN A 12 6.37 -86.81 -6.22
CA ASN A 12 7.71 -86.22 -6.28
C ASN A 12 7.91 -85.20 -7.41
N LEU A 13 7.03 -85.14 -8.42
CA LEU A 13 7.15 -84.18 -9.55
C LEU A 13 5.93 -83.27 -9.69
N VAL A 14 4.72 -83.83 -9.84
CA VAL A 14 3.52 -83.04 -10.20
C VAL A 14 3.05 -82.15 -9.05
N ALA A 15 2.99 -82.67 -7.82
CA ALA A 15 2.55 -81.89 -6.66
C ALA A 15 3.48 -80.70 -6.33
N PRO A 16 4.83 -80.86 -6.29
CA PRO A 16 5.77 -79.76 -6.11
C PRO A 16 5.68 -78.66 -7.17
N LEU A 17 5.59 -79.04 -8.46
CA LEU A 17 5.46 -78.09 -9.56
C LEU A 17 4.18 -77.25 -9.49
N ARG A 18 3.06 -77.89 -9.12
CA ARG A 18 1.79 -77.19 -8.94
C ARG A 18 1.87 -76.18 -7.79
N GLN A 19 2.58 -76.52 -6.72
CA GLN A 19 2.79 -75.63 -5.57
C GLN A 19 3.63 -74.40 -5.95
N LEU A 20 4.72 -74.58 -6.70
CA LEU A 20 5.54 -73.48 -7.22
C LEU A 20 4.75 -72.54 -8.15
N MET A 21 3.88 -73.08 -9.03
CA MET A 21 3.03 -72.24 -9.88
C MET A 21 2.02 -71.39 -9.09
N VAL A 22 1.47 -71.92 -8.00
CA VAL A 22 0.56 -71.16 -7.13
C VAL A 22 1.31 -70.02 -6.44
N LEU A 23 2.50 -70.30 -5.92
CA LEU A 23 3.36 -69.29 -5.28
C LEU A 23 3.81 -68.21 -6.27
N ALA A 24 4.12 -68.56 -7.52
CA ALA A 24 4.43 -67.59 -8.57
C ALA A 24 3.25 -66.66 -8.89
N ARG A 25 2.01 -67.16 -8.88
CA ARG A 25 0.80 -66.32 -9.04
C ARG A 25 0.54 -65.41 -7.85
N GLU A 26 0.78 -65.89 -6.63
CA GLU A 26 0.65 -65.07 -5.42
C GLU A 26 1.72 -63.97 -5.37
N ALA A 27 2.97 -64.28 -5.74
CA ALA A 27 4.03 -63.28 -5.88
C ALA A 27 3.70 -62.22 -6.95
N ALA A 28 3.08 -62.62 -8.07
CA ALA A 28 2.59 -61.68 -9.09
C ALA A 28 1.47 -60.75 -8.58
N ARG A 29 0.75 -61.17 -7.52
CA ARG A 29 -0.26 -60.36 -6.83
C ARG A 29 0.30 -59.55 -5.65
N ARG A 30 1.63 -59.41 -5.54
CA ARG A 30 2.36 -58.76 -4.44
C ARG A 30 2.21 -59.45 -3.08
N ASN A 31 1.87 -60.73 -3.06
CA ASN A 31 1.77 -61.51 -1.84
C ASN A 31 3.02 -62.40 -1.67
N PHE A 32 4.03 -61.89 -0.97
CA PHE A 32 5.34 -62.56 -0.77
C PHE A 32 5.43 -63.35 0.55
N SER A 33 4.33 -63.46 1.30
CA SER A 33 4.30 -64.08 2.63
C SER A 33 4.36 -65.62 2.61
N GLN A 34 4.09 -66.23 1.46
CA GLN A 34 4.05 -67.68 1.32
C GLN A 34 5.42 -68.25 0.95
N ARG A 35 5.81 -69.32 1.63
CA ARG A 35 7.08 -70.04 1.44
C ARG A 35 6.87 -71.42 0.83
N THR A 36 7.85 -71.90 0.09
CA THR A 36 7.86 -73.29 -0.38
C THR A 36 8.06 -74.22 0.81
N ARG A 37 7.22 -75.26 0.92
CA ARG A 37 7.37 -76.33 1.95
C ARG A 37 8.11 -77.55 1.39
N LEU A 38 8.93 -77.34 0.37
CA LEU A 38 9.62 -78.41 -0.34
C LEU A 38 10.89 -78.78 0.44
N SER A 39 10.87 -79.96 1.07
CA SER A 39 11.98 -80.48 1.88
C SER A 39 12.66 -81.63 1.14
N GLY A 40 13.98 -81.55 0.96
CA GLY A 40 14.78 -82.58 0.27
C GLY A 40 16.11 -82.06 -0.31
N SER A 41 16.93 -82.97 -0.84
CA SER A 41 18.21 -82.68 -1.52
C SER A 41 18.09 -82.55 -3.05
N ASP A 42 16.90 -82.77 -3.60
CA ASP A 42 16.70 -82.88 -5.05
C ASP A 42 16.56 -81.51 -5.73
N GLU A 43 16.62 -81.49 -7.07
CA GLU A 43 16.63 -80.25 -7.88
C GLU A 43 15.39 -79.38 -7.64
N LEU A 44 14.23 -79.99 -7.37
CA LEU A 44 12.99 -79.27 -7.03
C LEU A 44 13.06 -78.56 -5.68
N ALA A 45 13.76 -79.12 -4.70
CA ALA A 45 13.98 -78.47 -3.41
C ALA A 45 14.97 -77.30 -3.55
N MET A 46 15.96 -77.42 -4.45
CA MET A 46 16.84 -76.29 -4.81
C MET A 46 16.08 -75.15 -5.48
N LEU A 47 15.16 -75.48 -6.40
CA LEU A 47 14.29 -74.51 -7.06
C LEU A 47 13.33 -73.83 -6.07
N GLY A 48 12.80 -74.58 -5.09
CA GLY A 48 11.98 -74.05 -4.00
C GLY A 48 12.73 -73.02 -3.16
N ARG A 49 13.95 -73.36 -2.72
CA ARG A 49 14.81 -72.43 -1.95
C ARG A 49 15.20 -71.17 -2.73
N THR A 50 15.49 -71.30 -4.03
CA THR A 50 15.79 -70.12 -4.88
C THR A 50 14.56 -69.24 -5.07
N PHE A 51 13.38 -69.85 -5.23
CA PHE A 51 12.12 -69.09 -5.28
C PHE A 51 11.86 -68.34 -3.97
N ASP A 52 12.05 -68.98 -2.82
CA ASP A 52 11.88 -68.33 -1.51
C ASP A 52 12.86 -67.16 -1.32
N ASN A 53 14.13 -67.33 -1.69
CA ASN A 53 15.12 -66.25 -1.65
C ASN A 53 14.72 -65.08 -2.57
N MET A 54 14.25 -65.36 -3.80
CA MET A 54 13.77 -64.31 -4.71
C MET A 54 12.53 -63.59 -4.16
N ALA A 55 11.57 -64.32 -3.58
CA ALA A 55 10.36 -63.73 -2.99
C ALA A 55 10.71 -62.83 -1.80
N GLU A 56 11.72 -63.21 -1.00
CA GLU A 56 12.20 -62.40 0.12
C GLU A 56 12.90 -61.12 -0.34
N GLN A 57 13.76 -61.20 -1.35
CA GLN A 57 14.40 -60.04 -1.96
C GLN A 57 13.39 -59.09 -2.61
N LEU A 58 12.34 -59.63 -3.25
CA LEU A 58 11.26 -58.82 -3.80
C LEU A 58 10.46 -58.15 -2.67
N ALA A 59 10.13 -58.87 -1.60
CA ALA A 59 9.41 -58.31 -0.46
C ALA A 59 10.17 -57.14 0.19
N SER A 60 11.48 -57.30 0.42
CA SER A 60 12.31 -56.23 0.98
C SER A 60 12.42 -55.03 0.02
N SER A 61 12.60 -55.28 -1.28
CA SER A 61 12.67 -54.22 -2.28
C SER A 61 11.35 -53.44 -2.40
N TYR A 62 10.19 -54.13 -2.36
CA TYR A 62 8.89 -53.48 -2.36
C TYR A 62 8.67 -52.65 -1.08
N ALA A 63 9.05 -53.16 0.09
CA ALA A 63 8.95 -52.42 1.34
C ALA A 63 9.83 -51.16 1.35
N GLU A 64 11.06 -51.25 0.83
CA GLU A 64 11.94 -50.09 0.65
C GLU A 64 11.37 -49.06 -0.32
N LEU A 65 10.77 -49.52 -1.43
CA LEU A 65 10.15 -48.65 -2.41
C LEU A 65 8.92 -47.95 -1.82
N GLU A 66 8.06 -48.68 -1.09
CA GLU A 66 6.87 -48.14 -0.45
C GLU A 66 7.22 -47.10 0.61
N ALA A 67 8.24 -47.37 1.44
CA ALA A 67 8.77 -46.39 2.38
C ALA A 67 9.32 -45.13 1.67
N ARG A 68 10.00 -45.31 0.53
CA ARG A 68 10.51 -44.18 -0.26
C ARG A 68 9.39 -43.37 -0.91
N VAL A 69 8.33 -44.02 -1.41
CA VAL A 69 7.15 -43.36 -1.98
C VAL A 69 6.44 -42.55 -0.90
N ASP A 70 6.16 -43.15 0.26
CA ASP A 70 5.49 -42.47 1.37
C ASP A 70 6.30 -41.25 1.87
N HIS A 71 7.62 -41.41 2.01
CA HIS A 71 8.50 -40.29 2.35
C HIS A 71 8.44 -39.16 1.30
N LYS A 72 8.46 -39.49 0.01
CA LYS A 72 8.39 -38.51 -1.09
C LYS A 72 7.04 -37.80 -1.13
N THR A 73 5.94 -38.53 -0.90
CA THR A 73 4.58 -37.98 -0.86
C THR A 73 4.45 -36.94 0.25
N ARG A 74 4.93 -37.24 1.46
CA ARG A 74 4.93 -36.28 2.58
C ARG A 74 5.78 -35.05 2.30
N GLU A 75 6.93 -35.21 1.65
CA GLU A 75 7.78 -34.08 1.23
C GLU A 75 7.06 -33.18 0.21
N LEU A 76 6.37 -33.77 -0.76
CA LEU A 76 5.58 -33.07 -1.76
C LEU A 76 4.38 -32.32 -1.16
N GLU A 77 3.63 -32.96 -0.25
CA GLU A 77 2.49 -32.34 0.42
C GLU A 77 2.90 -31.12 1.24
N ARG A 78 3.99 -31.23 2.02
CA ARG A 78 4.56 -30.10 2.76
C ARG A 78 4.99 -28.97 1.82
N SER A 79 5.68 -29.29 0.73
CA SER A 79 6.10 -28.28 -0.25
C SER A 79 4.91 -27.60 -0.93
N SER A 80 3.83 -28.35 -1.21
CA SER A 80 2.62 -27.82 -1.83
C SER A 80 1.87 -26.88 -0.88
N GLN A 81 1.74 -27.24 0.39
CA GLN A 81 1.11 -26.39 1.41
C GLN A 81 1.85 -25.07 1.59
N VAL A 82 3.18 -25.10 1.70
CA VAL A 82 3.96 -23.87 1.84
C VAL A 82 3.86 -23.02 0.58
N MET A 83 3.82 -23.61 -0.62
CA MET A 83 3.62 -22.86 -1.87
C MET A 83 2.26 -22.14 -1.90
N GLN A 84 1.20 -22.75 -1.38
CA GLN A 84 -0.10 -22.09 -1.22
C GLN A 84 -0.02 -20.90 -0.25
N VAL A 85 0.65 -21.07 0.89
CA VAL A 85 0.89 -19.97 1.85
C VAL A 85 1.65 -18.81 1.20
N LEU A 86 2.67 -19.08 0.38
CA LEU A 86 3.39 -18.03 -0.34
C LEU A 86 2.51 -17.33 -1.38
N HIS A 87 1.71 -18.08 -2.12
CA HIS A 87 0.80 -17.51 -3.11
C HIS A 87 -0.25 -16.62 -2.44
N ASP A 88 -0.86 -17.09 -1.36
CA ASP A 88 -1.85 -16.33 -0.60
C ASP A 88 -1.20 -15.11 0.05
N GLY A 89 -0.04 -15.29 0.69
CA GLY A 89 0.74 -14.21 1.27
C GLY A 89 1.19 -13.15 0.27
N SER A 90 1.54 -13.52 -0.97
CA SER A 90 1.86 -12.55 -2.02
C SER A 90 0.69 -11.61 -2.31
N ARG A 91 -0.56 -12.10 -2.27
CA ARG A 91 -1.73 -11.25 -2.50
C ARG A 91 -1.92 -10.24 -1.37
N TRP A 92 -1.44 -10.56 -0.17
CA TRP A 92 -1.53 -9.68 1.01
C TRP A 92 -0.40 -8.65 0.97
N LEU A 93 0.80 -9.07 0.58
CA LEU A 93 1.96 -8.19 0.37
C LEU A 93 1.69 -7.11 -0.69
N TYR A 94 0.93 -7.44 -1.74
CA TYR A 94 0.58 -6.48 -2.81
C TYR A 94 -0.82 -5.86 -2.65
N GLY A 95 -1.60 -6.26 -1.62
CA GLY A 95 -3.06 -6.12 -1.58
C GLY A 95 -3.66 -4.87 -0.92
N GLY A 96 -2.85 -3.96 -0.36
CA GLY A 96 -3.35 -2.63 0.04
C GLY A 96 -3.45 -2.34 1.55
N GLY A 97 -2.42 -2.63 2.32
CA GLY A 97 -2.24 -2.07 3.67
C GLY A 97 -0.82 -1.54 3.83
N ASN A 98 -0.67 -0.28 4.25
CA ASN A 98 0.60 0.47 4.32
C ASN A 98 1.65 -0.07 5.32
N ASP A 99 1.54 -1.32 5.79
CA ASP A 99 2.49 -1.88 6.74
C ASP A 99 2.88 -3.32 6.40
N LEU A 100 4.11 -3.47 5.92
CA LEU A 100 4.78 -4.74 5.64
C LEU A 100 4.74 -5.67 6.87
N CYS A 101 4.76 -5.12 8.09
CA CYS A 101 4.72 -5.91 9.31
C CYS A 101 3.40 -6.69 9.45
N THR A 102 2.27 -6.03 9.20
CA THR A 102 0.94 -6.66 9.30
C THR A 102 0.71 -7.72 8.24
N SER A 103 1.30 -7.55 7.05
CA SER A 103 1.09 -8.43 5.91
C SER A 103 2.09 -9.61 5.85
N ALA A 104 3.38 -9.35 6.12
CA ALA A 104 4.42 -10.37 6.00
C ALA A 104 4.52 -11.28 7.24
N ALA A 105 4.27 -10.77 8.45
CA ALA A 105 4.49 -11.53 9.68
C ALA A 105 3.59 -12.79 9.80
N PRO A 106 2.28 -12.74 9.48
CA PRO A 106 1.42 -13.93 9.54
C PRO A 106 1.87 -15.01 8.57
N MET A 107 2.22 -14.64 7.33
CA MET A 107 2.73 -15.55 6.31
C MET A 107 4.02 -16.22 6.78
N LEU A 108 4.98 -15.45 7.29
CA LEU A 108 6.26 -15.98 7.75
C LEU A 108 6.11 -16.94 8.94
N ARG A 109 5.17 -16.68 9.86
CA ARG A 109 4.84 -17.61 10.95
C ARG A 109 4.25 -18.92 10.45
N GLN A 110 3.40 -18.86 9.43
CA GLN A 110 2.80 -20.07 8.87
C GLN A 110 3.86 -20.92 8.15
N VAL A 111 4.80 -20.28 7.43
CA VAL A 111 5.98 -20.95 6.85
C VAL A 111 6.84 -21.59 7.95
N GLU A 112 7.05 -20.87 9.05
CA GLU A 112 7.81 -21.34 10.22
C GLU A 112 7.20 -22.64 10.80
N GLN A 113 5.89 -22.65 11.03
CA GLN A 113 5.17 -23.81 11.56
C GLN A 113 5.18 -25.01 10.60
N LEU A 114 4.99 -24.80 9.30
CA LEU A 114 4.92 -25.87 8.31
C LEU A 114 6.28 -26.54 8.05
N LEU A 115 7.37 -25.77 8.13
CA LEU A 115 8.72 -26.25 7.87
C LEU A 115 9.48 -26.65 9.14
N GLU A 116 8.89 -26.44 10.32
CA GLU A 116 9.52 -26.66 11.63
C GLU A 116 10.87 -25.92 11.75
N ILE A 117 10.94 -24.74 11.13
CA ILE A 117 12.09 -23.82 11.20
C ILE A 117 11.75 -22.68 12.15
N GLY A 118 12.63 -21.69 12.28
CA GLY A 118 12.37 -20.47 13.05
C GLY A 118 13.39 -20.21 14.16
N PRO A 119 13.47 -18.98 14.68
CA PRO A 119 12.73 -17.79 14.22
C PRO A 119 13.12 -17.35 12.79
N ILE A 120 12.37 -16.43 12.19
CA ILE A 120 12.72 -15.76 10.93
C ILE A 120 12.84 -14.27 11.22
N ARG A 121 13.91 -13.64 10.73
CA ARG A 121 14.14 -12.19 10.85
C ARG A 121 14.39 -11.59 9.48
N LEU A 122 13.73 -10.49 9.20
CA LEU A 122 13.98 -9.67 8.02
C LEU A 122 14.65 -8.37 8.45
N SER A 123 15.82 -8.11 7.88
CA SER A 123 16.58 -6.88 8.06
C SER A 123 16.73 -6.19 6.71
N LEU A 124 16.52 -4.89 6.65
CA LEU A 124 16.77 -4.07 5.47
C LEU A 124 18.02 -3.23 5.68
N ASN A 125 18.72 -2.88 4.60
CA ASN A 125 19.84 -1.96 4.68
C ASN A 125 19.35 -0.52 4.68
N ASP A 126 19.93 0.31 5.53
CA ASP A 126 19.72 1.75 5.45
C ASP A 126 20.29 2.28 4.12
N PRO A 127 19.52 3.09 3.38
CA PRO A 127 19.98 3.71 2.13
C PRO A 127 21.24 4.58 2.25
N HIS A 128 21.53 5.13 3.44
CA HIS A 128 22.55 6.16 3.64
C HIS A 128 23.88 5.59 4.13
N ASP A 129 23.83 4.65 5.08
CA ASP A 129 25.03 4.07 5.70
C ASP A 129 25.16 2.55 5.50
N ASN A 130 24.20 1.93 4.80
CA ASN A 130 24.15 0.51 4.51
C ASN A 130 24.17 -0.39 5.76
N SER A 131 23.81 0.18 6.93
CA SER A 131 23.64 -0.59 8.16
C SER A 131 22.39 -1.46 8.08
N GLN A 132 22.44 -2.66 8.67
CA GLN A 132 21.28 -3.55 8.70
C GLN A 132 20.33 -3.16 9.82
N ILE A 133 19.12 -2.77 9.45
CA ILE A 133 18.03 -2.41 10.35
C ILE A 133 17.00 -3.57 10.35
N PRO A 134 16.79 -4.23 11.50
CA PRO A 134 15.75 -5.25 11.60
C PRO A 134 14.38 -4.58 11.50
N ILE A 135 13.55 -5.06 10.58
CA ILE A 135 12.19 -4.53 10.36
C ILE A 135 11.10 -5.49 10.81
N LEU A 136 11.42 -6.79 10.90
CA LEU A 136 10.47 -7.83 11.26
C LEU A 136 11.17 -9.02 11.91
N ALA A 137 10.54 -9.61 12.93
CA ALA A 137 10.87 -10.92 13.45
C ALA A 137 9.60 -11.72 13.75
N THR A 138 9.57 -13.01 13.39
CA THR A 138 8.40 -13.87 13.63
C THR A 138 8.19 -14.20 15.10
N ARG A 139 9.29 -14.23 15.88
CA ARG A 139 9.27 -14.37 17.34
C ARG A 139 10.18 -13.34 18.00
N SER A 140 9.62 -12.60 18.95
CA SER A 140 10.39 -11.69 19.81
C SER A 140 9.83 -11.73 21.23
N ALA A 141 10.72 -11.77 22.23
CA ALA A 141 10.35 -11.80 23.64
C ALA A 141 9.81 -10.46 24.16
N ARG A 142 10.12 -9.36 23.45
CA ARG A 142 9.70 -7.99 23.75
C ARG A 142 9.34 -7.28 22.45
N ARG A 143 8.55 -6.22 22.53
CA ARG A 143 8.31 -5.35 21.37
C ARG A 143 9.67 -4.84 20.89
N PRO A 144 10.03 -5.04 19.61
CA PRO A 144 11.29 -4.53 19.11
C PRO A 144 11.32 -3.00 19.17
N GLU A 145 12.46 -2.39 19.46
CA GLU A 145 12.60 -0.93 19.57
C GLU A 145 12.25 -0.18 18.29
N TYR A 146 12.33 -0.86 17.13
CA TYR A 146 11.94 -0.31 15.83
C TYR A 146 10.41 -0.24 15.62
N CYS A 147 9.62 -0.97 16.41
CA CYS A 147 8.16 -0.97 16.30
C CYS A 147 7.56 0.20 17.10
N ARG A 148 7.14 1.25 16.40
CA ARG A 148 6.55 2.47 17.00
C ARG A 148 5.04 2.40 17.17
N ASP A 149 4.38 1.44 16.53
CA ASP A 149 2.95 1.21 16.67
C ASP A 149 2.66 0.48 17.98
N HIS A 150 1.90 1.16 18.85
CA HIS A 150 1.59 0.65 20.17
C HIS A 150 0.48 -0.42 20.18
N ASP A 151 -0.32 -0.46 19.12
CA ASP A 151 -1.43 -1.41 18.92
C ASP A 151 -1.02 -2.59 18.03
N CYS A 152 0.20 -2.56 17.47
CA CYS A 152 0.74 -3.67 16.70
C CYS A 152 1.18 -4.84 17.60
N HIS A 153 0.56 -6.00 17.41
CA HIS A 153 0.88 -7.26 18.09
C HIS A 153 1.58 -8.29 17.18
N ALA A 154 1.93 -7.89 15.96
CA ALA A 154 2.43 -8.82 14.94
C ALA A 154 3.70 -9.57 15.36
N CYS A 155 4.61 -8.96 16.14
CA CYS A 155 5.89 -9.59 16.53
C CYS A 155 5.90 -10.15 17.97
N LEU A 156 4.80 -10.05 18.72
CA LEU A 156 4.74 -10.22 20.19
C LEU A 156 4.30 -11.62 20.68
N ILE A 157 4.56 -12.68 19.92
CA ILE A 157 3.99 -14.01 20.20
C ILE A 157 5.09 -15.01 20.61
N ASP A 158 5.58 -14.99 21.86
CA ASP A 158 6.07 -16.20 22.56
C ASP A 158 6.32 -15.97 24.08
N PRO A 159 5.77 -16.79 25.00
CA PRO A 159 6.17 -16.84 26.41
C PRO A 159 7.53 -17.52 26.67
N ASN A 160 8.13 -18.20 25.69
CA ASN A 160 9.46 -18.79 25.82
C ASN A 160 10.25 -18.71 24.50
N PRO A 161 10.97 -17.60 24.21
CA PRO A 161 11.64 -17.41 22.93
C PRO A 161 12.64 -18.53 22.67
N MET A 162 12.56 -19.20 21.51
CA MET A 162 13.62 -20.11 21.09
C MET A 162 14.95 -19.35 21.02
N ARG A 163 15.88 -19.67 21.94
CA ARG A 163 17.25 -19.16 21.95
C ARG A 163 18.10 -19.88 20.89
N LEU A 164 17.67 -19.87 19.62
CA LEU A 164 18.49 -20.37 18.50
C LEU A 164 19.44 -19.28 17.97
N ALA A 165 19.15 -18.01 18.26
CA ALA A 165 20.08 -16.92 18.02
C ALA A 165 21.26 -17.06 18.99
N ASN A 166 22.41 -17.51 18.46
CA ASN A 166 23.71 -17.59 19.13
C ASN A 166 23.91 -18.76 20.12
N THR A 167 23.28 -19.92 19.89
CA THR A 167 23.56 -21.17 20.63
C THR A 167 24.19 -22.23 19.72
N GLU A 168 24.96 -23.17 20.28
CA GLU A 168 25.59 -24.28 19.53
C GLU A 168 24.58 -25.30 18.95
N GLU A 169 23.28 -25.07 19.15
CA GLU A 169 22.15 -25.96 18.87
C GLU A 169 21.39 -25.62 17.57
N GLY A 170 21.71 -24.49 16.91
CA GLY A 170 21.03 -24.04 15.69
C GLY A 170 21.98 -23.67 14.55
N GLU A 171 21.51 -23.84 13.31
CA GLU A 171 22.14 -23.30 12.11
C GLU A 171 21.29 -22.12 11.57
N CYS A 172 21.92 -21.19 10.86
CA CYS A 172 21.25 -20.03 10.26
C CYS A 172 21.48 -20.01 8.74
N LEU A 173 20.40 -19.87 7.99
CA LEU A 173 20.41 -19.63 6.55
C LEU A 173 20.19 -18.13 6.31
N LEU A 174 21.15 -17.51 5.63
CA LEU A 174 21.07 -16.11 5.20
C LEU A 174 20.67 -16.06 3.74
N LEU A 175 19.52 -15.45 3.45
CA LEU A 175 19.05 -15.25 2.09
C LEU A 175 19.09 -13.75 1.75
N PRO A 176 19.69 -13.36 0.61
CA PRO A 176 19.69 -11.97 0.19
C PRO A 176 18.27 -11.55 -0.19
N VAL A 177 17.88 -10.35 0.23
CA VAL A 177 16.64 -9.69 -0.20
C VAL A 177 17.08 -8.62 -1.18
N SER A 178 17.01 -8.95 -2.48
CA SER A 178 17.55 -8.09 -3.54
C SER A 178 16.66 -8.12 -4.79
N VAL A 179 16.58 -7.00 -5.50
CA VAL A 179 15.91 -6.90 -6.80
C VAL A 179 16.95 -6.49 -7.84
N GLY A 180 17.28 -7.40 -8.77
CA GLY A 180 18.37 -7.18 -9.72
C GLY A 180 19.73 -7.09 -9.02
N GLU A 181 20.43 -5.97 -9.19
CA GLU A 181 21.72 -5.70 -8.52
C GLU A 181 21.55 -4.96 -7.18
N GLU A 182 20.34 -4.52 -6.84
CA GLU A 182 20.08 -3.74 -5.63
C GLU A 182 19.83 -4.66 -4.43
N MET A 183 20.73 -4.59 -3.44
CA MET A 183 20.63 -5.38 -2.20
C MET A 183 19.88 -4.58 -1.14
N LEU A 184 18.61 -4.95 -0.93
CA LEU A 184 17.69 -4.28 -0.02
C LEU A 184 17.87 -4.75 1.41
N GLY A 185 18.35 -5.97 1.63
CA GLY A 185 18.48 -6.53 2.98
C GLY A 185 18.84 -8.01 3.03
N THR A 186 18.58 -8.62 4.17
CA THR A 186 18.86 -10.03 4.45
C THR A 186 17.71 -10.65 5.22
N LEU A 187 17.29 -11.84 4.80
CA LEU A 187 16.35 -12.69 5.48
C LEU A 187 17.14 -13.79 6.22
N GLU A 188 17.11 -13.74 7.54
CA GLU A 188 17.76 -14.70 8.43
C GLU A 188 16.74 -15.76 8.87
N ILE A 189 17.07 -17.03 8.65
CA ILE A 189 16.19 -18.17 8.96
C ILE A 189 16.97 -19.16 9.80
N TRP A 190 16.57 -19.32 11.06
CA TRP A 190 17.20 -20.29 11.97
C TRP A 190 16.51 -21.64 11.87
N TYR A 191 17.26 -22.72 12.08
CA TYR A 191 16.74 -24.08 12.11
C TYR A 191 17.59 -24.98 13.03
N PRO A 192 17.01 -26.04 13.62
CA PRO A 192 17.73 -26.97 14.49
C PRO A 192 18.94 -27.65 13.84
N LYS A 193 20.03 -27.78 14.60
CA LYS A 193 21.25 -28.46 14.15
C LYS A 193 20.97 -29.95 13.89
N GLY A 194 21.33 -30.42 12.70
CA GLY A 194 21.07 -31.79 12.23
C GLY A 194 19.85 -31.91 11.31
N GLN A 195 19.01 -30.88 11.20
CA GLN A 195 17.96 -30.82 10.18
C GLN A 195 18.58 -30.42 8.83
N ARG A 196 18.57 -31.34 7.86
CA ARG A 196 18.98 -31.01 6.49
C ARG A 196 17.82 -30.34 5.74
N LEU A 197 17.97 -29.06 5.43
CA LEU A 197 17.06 -28.35 4.52
C LEU A 197 17.16 -28.96 3.11
N SER A 198 16.09 -29.60 2.64
CA SER A 198 16.04 -30.18 1.29
C SER A 198 16.15 -29.10 0.21
N HIS A 199 16.59 -29.47 -0.99
CA HIS A 199 16.71 -28.52 -2.10
C HIS A 199 15.38 -27.83 -2.43
N SER A 200 14.26 -28.53 -2.28
CA SER A 200 12.91 -27.99 -2.50
C SER A 200 12.58 -26.89 -1.50
N VAL A 201 12.86 -27.12 -0.21
CA VAL A 201 12.63 -26.14 0.86
C VAL A 201 13.52 -24.91 0.64
N ARG A 202 14.80 -25.10 0.31
CA ARG A 202 15.70 -23.96 0.02
C ARG A 202 15.22 -23.11 -1.16
N ARG A 203 14.74 -23.74 -2.24
CA ARG A 203 14.15 -23.03 -3.38
C ARG A 203 12.92 -22.22 -2.98
N LEU A 204 12.11 -22.75 -2.07
CA LEU A 204 10.90 -22.11 -1.59
C LEU A 204 11.20 -20.90 -0.70
N LEU A 205 12.19 -21.02 0.17
CA LEU A 205 12.67 -19.91 1.00
C LEU A 205 13.33 -18.81 0.14
N ASN A 206 14.05 -19.17 -0.93
CA ASN A 206 14.55 -18.20 -1.91
C ASN A 206 13.40 -17.47 -2.61
N ALA A 207 12.38 -18.20 -3.08
CA ALA A 207 11.22 -17.57 -3.72
C ALA A 207 10.49 -16.61 -2.76
N LEU A 208 10.41 -16.96 -1.48
CA LEU A 208 9.89 -16.09 -0.43
C LEU A 208 10.75 -14.81 -0.27
N ALA A 209 12.08 -14.95 -0.23
CA ALA A 209 12.99 -13.80 -0.16
C ALA A 209 12.83 -12.88 -1.38
N ASP A 210 12.67 -13.44 -2.59
CA ASP A 210 12.43 -12.68 -3.82
C ASP A 210 11.09 -11.93 -3.81
N GLN A 211 10.02 -12.57 -3.29
CA GLN A 211 8.71 -11.92 -3.12
C GLN A 211 8.78 -10.77 -2.13
N LEU A 212 9.45 -10.97 -0.99
CA LEU A 212 9.67 -9.91 -0.01
C LEU A 212 10.54 -8.78 -0.58
N ALA A 213 11.57 -9.10 -1.35
CA ALA A 213 12.41 -8.11 -2.02
C ALA A 213 11.59 -7.24 -2.98
N THR A 214 10.73 -7.86 -3.78
CA THR A 214 9.86 -7.16 -4.72
C THR A 214 8.86 -6.26 -3.99
N ALA A 215 8.23 -6.75 -2.92
CA ALA A 215 7.30 -5.96 -2.12
C ALA A 215 7.96 -4.75 -1.46
N VAL A 216 9.13 -4.94 -0.84
CA VAL A 216 9.93 -3.86 -0.23
C VAL A 216 10.38 -2.85 -1.28
N TYR A 217 10.85 -3.32 -2.43
CA TYR A 217 11.27 -2.46 -3.54
C TYR A 217 10.13 -1.56 -4.03
N LEU A 218 8.96 -2.16 -4.29
CA LEU A 218 7.79 -1.42 -4.77
C LEU A 218 7.32 -0.41 -3.73
N GLN A 219 7.27 -0.78 -2.45
CA GLN A 219 6.91 0.14 -1.38
C GLN A 219 7.87 1.34 -1.33
N ARG A 220 9.19 1.08 -1.35
CA ARG A 220 10.20 2.14 -1.36
C ARG A 220 10.08 3.04 -2.60
N ARG A 221 9.81 2.47 -3.77
CA ARG A 221 9.58 3.25 -5.01
C ARG A 221 8.36 4.15 -4.92
N ILE A 222 7.27 3.65 -4.37
CA ILE A 222 6.06 4.44 -4.14
C ILE A 222 6.36 5.60 -3.18
N GLU A 223 7.08 5.33 -2.08
CA GLU A 223 7.49 6.36 -1.12
C GLU A 223 8.44 7.40 -1.75
N GLU A 224 9.43 6.97 -2.55
CA GLU A 224 10.33 7.85 -3.30
C GLU A 224 9.58 8.70 -4.32
N GLU A 225 8.68 8.12 -5.11
CA GLU A 225 7.86 8.87 -6.08
C GLU A 225 6.96 9.88 -5.39
N GLN A 226 6.36 9.52 -4.25
CA GLN A 226 5.60 10.47 -3.44
C GLN A 226 6.47 11.62 -2.93
N GLN A 227 7.67 11.33 -2.42
CA GLN A 227 8.61 12.37 -1.98
C GLN A 227 9.08 13.26 -3.13
N VAL A 228 9.41 12.69 -4.29
CA VAL A 228 9.81 13.43 -5.48
C VAL A 228 8.66 14.27 -6.02
N SER A 229 7.43 13.75 -6.03
CA SER A 229 6.23 14.52 -6.37
C SER A 229 6.08 15.72 -5.43
N LEU A 230 6.21 15.50 -4.11
CA LEU A 230 6.17 16.57 -3.11
C LEU A 230 7.31 17.60 -3.29
N MET A 231 8.52 17.17 -3.69
CA MET A 231 9.66 18.06 -3.96
C MET A 231 9.51 18.84 -5.28
N ASN A 232 8.96 18.22 -6.32
CA ASN A 232 8.68 18.88 -7.60
C ASN A 232 7.57 19.91 -7.43
N GLU A 233 6.53 19.60 -6.66
CA GLU A 233 5.52 20.58 -6.23
C GLU A 233 6.17 21.77 -5.52
N ARG A 234 7.09 21.53 -4.58
CA ARG A 234 7.81 22.60 -3.86
C ARG A 234 8.67 23.47 -4.79
N THR A 235 9.31 22.87 -5.79
CA THR A 235 10.21 23.58 -6.71
C THR A 235 9.44 24.40 -7.75
N ILE A 236 8.30 23.88 -8.22
CA ILE A 236 7.40 24.61 -9.12
C ILE A 236 6.83 25.84 -8.40
N ILE A 237 6.33 25.67 -7.17
CA ILE A 237 5.79 26.77 -6.37
C ILE A 237 6.88 27.80 -6.02
N ALA A 238 8.12 27.38 -5.73
CA ALA A 238 9.24 28.28 -5.46
C ALA A 238 9.70 29.10 -6.69
N ARG A 239 9.59 28.55 -7.90
CA ARG A 239 9.86 29.31 -9.14
C ARG A 239 8.73 30.27 -9.47
N GLU A 240 7.49 29.84 -9.33
CA GLU A 240 6.31 30.68 -9.55
C GLU A 240 6.24 31.84 -8.52
N LEU A 241 6.70 31.58 -7.28
CA LEU A 241 6.97 32.58 -6.24
C LEU A 241 7.97 33.65 -6.69
N HIS A 242 9.13 33.22 -7.19
CA HIS A 242 10.19 34.14 -7.59
C HIS A 242 9.76 35.01 -8.78
N ASP A 243 9.12 34.42 -9.78
CA ASP A 243 8.80 35.11 -11.02
C ASP A 243 7.62 36.09 -10.86
N SER A 244 6.55 35.71 -10.16
CA SER A 244 5.39 36.61 -9.93
C SER A 244 5.74 37.79 -9.02
N LEU A 245 6.56 37.57 -7.98
CA LEU A 245 6.98 38.63 -7.06
C LEU A 245 7.99 39.57 -7.73
N ALA A 246 8.95 39.04 -8.49
CA ALA A 246 9.91 39.84 -9.24
C ALA A 246 9.22 40.72 -10.29
N GLN A 247 8.19 40.21 -10.96
CA GLN A 247 7.41 40.97 -11.95
C GLN A 247 6.60 42.09 -11.28
N SER A 248 5.94 41.81 -10.15
CA SER A 248 5.18 42.81 -9.39
C SER A 248 6.06 43.91 -8.80
N LEU A 249 7.22 43.54 -8.23
CA LEU A 249 8.20 44.50 -7.72
C LEU A 249 8.83 45.36 -8.83
N SER A 250 9.07 44.78 -10.01
CA SER A 250 9.58 45.50 -11.18
C SER A 250 8.57 46.53 -11.70
N TYR A 251 7.29 46.16 -11.77
CA TYR A 251 6.21 47.08 -12.14
C TYR A 251 6.09 48.26 -11.16
N LEU A 252 6.13 47.98 -9.85
CA LEU A 252 6.12 49.01 -8.81
C LEU A 252 7.31 49.96 -8.93
N LYS A 253 8.52 49.43 -9.15
CA LYS A 253 9.74 50.24 -9.34
C LYS A 253 9.61 51.18 -10.56
N MET A 254 9.03 50.72 -11.66
CA MET A 254 8.79 51.55 -12.85
C MET A 254 7.80 52.69 -12.57
N GLN A 255 6.72 52.40 -11.83
CA GLN A 255 5.71 53.40 -11.50
C GLN A 255 6.22 54.46 -10.50
N VAL A 256 7.06 54.07 -9.53
CA VAL A 256 7.77 55.03 -8.66
C VAL A 256 8.68 55.94 -9.49
N ALA A 257 9.47 55.39 -10.41
CA ALA A 257 10.35 56.19 -11.27
C ALA A 257 9.58 57.13 -12.23
N ARG A 258 8.36 56.75 -12.63
CA ARG A 258 7.45 57.61 -13.41
C ARG A 258 6.93 58.77 -12.57
N LEU A 259 6.54 58.49 -11.33
CA LEU A 259 6.08 59.50 -10.37
C LEU A 259 7.18 60.53 -10.05
N GLU A 260 8.43 60.08 -9.82
CA GLU A 260 9.59 60.96 -9.59
C GLU A 260 9.86 61.90 -10.78
N ARG A 261 9.73 61.38 -12.01
CA ARG A 261 9.85 62.20 -13.23
C ARG A 261 8.69 63.20 -13.41
N MET A 262 7.50 62.87 -12.93
CA MET A 262 6.35 63.76 -12.99
C MET A 262 6.44 64.87 -11.94
N GLN A 263 6.97 64.58 -10.75
CA GLN A 263 7.26 65.58 -9.73
C GLN A 263 8.36 66.55 -10.18
N SER A 264 9.46 66.05 -10.77
CA SER A 264 10.55 66.93 -11.26
C SER A 264 10.13 67.85 -12.42
N LYS A 265 9.05 67.52 -13.13
CA LYS A 265 8.48 68.32 -14.22
C LYS A 265 7.26 69.16 -13.80
N ASN A 266 6.94 69.26 -12.50
CA ASN A 266 5.77 69.99 -11.98
C ASN A 266 4.44 69.59 -12.65
N ALA A 267 4.25 68.30 -12.93
CA ALA A 267 3.02 67.80 -13.56
C ALA A 267 1.77 68.08 -12.68
N PRO A 268 0.57 68.27 -13.26
CA PRO A 268 -0.65 68.55 -12.50
C PRO A 268 -0.95 67.49 -11.44
N ARG A 269 -1.42 67.93 -10.27
CA ARG A 269 -1.71 67.07 -9.09
C ARG A 269 -2.66 65.91 -9.42
N GLU A 270 -3.63 66.12 -10.31
CA GLU A 270 -4.59 65.09 -10.74
C GLU A 270 -3.91 63.93 -11.46
N THR A 271 -2.96 64.22 -12.35
CA THR A 271 -2.14 63.20 -13.03
C THR A 271 -1.22 62.44 -12.09
N GLN A 272 -0.72 63.10 -11.04
CA GLN A 272 0.09 62.44 -10.01
C GLN A 272 -0.78 61.54 -9.11
N ALA A 273 -2.01 61.96 -8.82
CA ALA A 273 -2.96 61.18 -8.03
C ALA A 273 -3.31 59.84 -8.72
N ALA A 274 -3.52 59.84 -10.04
CA ALA A 274 -3.77 58.61 -10.81
C ALA A 274 -2.62 57.59 -10.70
N VAL A 275 -1.36 58.04 -10.79
CA VAL A 275 -0.17 57.17 -10.65
C VAL A 275 -0.02 56.68 -9.20
N PHE A 276 -0.39 57.49 -8.21
CA PHE A 276 -0.44 57.07 -6.81
C PHE A 276 -1.45 55.94 -6.57
N ASP A 277 -2.63 56.01 -7.18
CA ASP A 277 -3.64 54.95 -7.09
C ASP A 277 -3.20 53.67 -7.83
N GLU A 278 -2.56 53.80 -9.00
CA GLU A 278 -1.94 52.65 -9.69
C GLU A 278 -0.86 51.97 -8.82
N LEU A 279 -0.03 52.75 -8.11
CA LEU A 279 0.98 52.24 -7.19
C LEU A 279 0.38 51.53 -5.98
N ARG A 280 -0.64 52.13 -5.34
CA ARG A 280 -1.34 51.50 -4.21
C ARG A 280 -2.00 50.20 -4.62
N THR A 281 -2.63 50.18 -5.80
CA THR A 281 -3.29 48.98 -6.35
C THR A 281 -2.27 47.89 -6.66
N GLY A 282 -1.14 48.23 -7.30
CA GLY A 282 -0.06 47.29 -7.58
C GLY A 282 0.57 46.70 -6.30
N LEU A 283 0.76 47.53 -5.27
CA LEU A 283 1.36 47.11 -4.01
C LEU A 283 0.43 46.18 -3.23
N ASN A 284 -0.86 46.52 -3.18
CA ASN A 284 -1.87 45.67 -2.57
C ASN A 284 -1.97 44.31 -3.28
N SER A 285 -1.89 44.29 -4.62
CA SER A 285 -1.90 43.03 -5.38
C SER A 285 -0.66 42.17 -5.14
N ALA A 286 0.54 42.78 -5.11
CA ALA A 286 1.79 42.07 -4.82
C ALA A 286 1.81 41.49 -3.40
N TYR A 287 1.33 42.26 -2.44
CA TYR A 287 1.23 41.86 -1.04
C TYR A 287 0.18 40.75 -0.84
N ARG A 288 -0.92 40.77 -1.61
CA ARG A 288 -1.90 39.70 -1.69
C ARG A 288 -1.27 38.40 -2.21
N GLN A 289 -0.58 38.44 -3.35
CA GLN A 289 0.09 37.25 -3.91
C GLN A 289 1.09 36.62 -2.92
N LEU A 290 1.88 37.44 -2.22
CA LEU A 290 2.81 36.98 -1.18
C LEU A 290 2.09 36.30 -0.01
N ARG A 291 0.99 36.90 0.47
CA ARG A 291 0.24 36.42 1.63
C ARG A 291 -0.51 35.12 1.33
N GLU A 292 -1.06 34.99 0.12
CA GLU A 292 -1.71 33.76 -0.36
C GLU A 292 -0.70 32.59 -0.41
N LEU A 293 0.49 32.83 -0.95
CA LEU A 293 1.53 31.80 -1.03
C LEU A 293 2.08 31.38 0.34
N LEU A 294 2.21 32.32 1.29
CA LEU A 294 2.59 32.02 2.68
C LEU A 294 1.53 31.18 3.40
N THR A 295 0.24 31.43 3.16
CA THR A 295 -0.83 30.60 3.75
C THR A 295 -0.85 29.18 3.18
N THR A 296 -0.63 29.02 1.87
CA THR A 296 -0.51 27.71 1.22
C THR A 296 0.66 26.90 1.77
N PHE A 297 1.81 27.53 2.02
CA PHE A 297 2.96 26.88 2.66
C PHE A 297 2.65 26.40 4.08
N ARG A 298 1.87 27.16 4.84
CA ARG A 298 1.57 26.89 6.26
C ARG A 298 0.53 25.78 6.46
N LEU A 299 -0.37 25.59 5.50
CA LEU A 299 -1.42 24.56 5.54
C LEU A 299 -0.90 23.13 5.35
N LYS A 300 0.27 22.93 4.72
CA LYS A 300 0.90 21.60 4.60
C LYS A 300 1.60 21.12 5.89
N LEU A 301 1.64 21.92 6.96
CA LEU A 301 2.39 21.58 8.18
C LEU A 301 1.60 20.82 9.26
N GLU A 302 0.26 20.76 9.22
CA GLU A 302 -0.54 20.31 10.38
C GLU A 302 -1.51 19.14 10.11
N GLY A 303 -1.59 18.59 8.89
CA GLY A 303 -2.31 17.35 8.59
C GLY A 303 -2.57 17.10 7.10
N PRO A 304 -2.90 15.86 6.67
CA PRO A 304 -3.15 15.56 5.26
C PRO A 304 -4.58 15.93 4.83
N GLY A 305 -4.71 16.76 3.78
CA GLY A 305 -5.92 16.93 2.97
C GLY A 305 -6.89 18.07 3.38
N LEU A 306 -7.74 18.45 2.42
CA LEU A 306 -8.71 19.56 2.55
C LEU A 306 -9.67 19.44 3.74
N GLN A 307 -10.17 18.23 4.03
CA GLN A 307 -11.11 18.00 5.12
C GLN A 307 -10.53 18.42 6.48
N SER A 308 -9.29 18.02 6.75
CA SER A 308 -8.58 18.38 7.99
C SER A 308 -8.37 19.89 8.09
N ALA A 309 -7.95 20.52 6.98
CA ALA A 309 -7.72 21.96 6.93
C ALA A 309 -9.02 22.79 7.11
N LEU A 310 -10.14 22.34 6.55
CA LEU A 310 -11.45 22.96 6.76
C LEU A 310 -11.92 22.80 8.21
N HIS A 311 -11.74 21.60 8.79
CA HIS A 311 -12.10 21.36 10.20
C HIS A 311 -11.31 22.28 11.14
N GLN A 312 -10.01 22.40 10.92
CA GLN A 312 -9.19 23.33 11.69
C GLN A 312 -9.64 24.79 11.51
N THR A 313 -9.99 25.17 10.28
CA THR A 313 -10.51 26.51 9.97
C THR A 313 -11.83 26.77 10.69
N THR A 314 -12.76 25.81 10.71
CA THR A 314 -14.04 25.98 11.41
C THR A 314 -13.84 26.10 12.92
N VAL A 315 -12.91 25.34 13.50
CA VAL A 315 -12.52 25.49 14.92
C VAL A 315 -11.93 26.88 15.19
N GLU A 316 -10.96 27.33 14.38
CA GLU A 316 -10.34 28.66 14.50
C GLU A 316 -11.39 29.78 14.49
N PHE A 317 -12.34 29.72 13.55
CA PHE A 317 -13.36 30.76 13.43
C PHE A 317 -14.46 30.64 14.47
N SER A 318 -14.78 29.44 14.94
CA SER A 318 -15.73 29.26 16.05
C SER A 318 -15.21 29.92 17.33
N ASP A 319 -13.92 29.72 17.64
CA ASP A 319 -13.26 30.37 18.78
C ASP A 319 -13.23 31.90 18.65
N ARG A 320 -12.93 32.40 17.44
CA ARG A 320 -12.82 33.85 17.18
C ARG A 320 -14.18 34.57 17.17
N MET A 321 -15.23 33.91 16.68
CA MET A 321 -16.57 34.47 16.61
C MET A 321 -17.32 34.34 17.94
N GLY A 322 -16.97 33.35 18.78
CA GLY A 322 -17.80 32.97 19.93
C GLY A 322 -19.14 32.36 19.52
N ALA A 323 -19.20 31.80 18.31
CA ALA A 323 -20.40 31.28 17.65
C ALA A 323 -20.10 29.89 17.06
N MET A 324 -21.11 29.05 16.91
CA MET A 324 -20.92 27.70 16.36
C MET A 324 -20.67 27.76 14.85
N VAL A 325 -19.58 27.14 14.40
CA VAL A 325 -19.27 26.96 12.98
C VAL A 325 -19.30 25.47 12.64
N GLU A 326 -20.31 25.04 11.91
CA GLU A 326 -20.49 23.65 11.50
C GLU A 326 -19.71 23.30 10.24
N LEU A 327 -19.18 22.07 10.16
CA LEU A 327 -18.55 21.53 8.95
C LEU A 327 -19.28 20.28 8.47
N HIS A 328 -19.74 20.32 7.22
CA HIS A 328 -20.29 19.17 6.51
C HIS A 328 -19.44 18.85 5.29
N TYR A 329 -18.65 17.78 5.34
CA TYR A 329 -17.75 17.40 4.25
C TYR A 329 -18.16 16.06 3.65
N ASP A 330 -18.58 16.08 2.39
CA ASP A 330 -19.05 14.91 1.62
C ASP A 330 -18.40 14.92 0.22
N VAL A 331 -17.11 14.63 0.20
CA VAL A 331 -16.29 14.57 -1.02
C VAL A 331 -15.42 13.31 -0.95
N PRO A 332 -15.41 12.46 -2.00
CA PRO A 332 -14.53 11.30 -2.05
C PRO A 332 -13.04 11.66 -1.91
N PRO A 333 -12.23 10.81 -1.25
CA PRO A 333 -10.78 11.01 -1.16
C PRO A 333 -10.13 11.16 -2.55
N HIS A 334 -9.13 12.02 -2.68
CA HIS A 334 -8.35 12.25 -3.91
C HIS A 334 -9.13 12.76 -5.12
N LEU A 335 -10.38 13.20 -4.95
CA LEU A 335 -11.15 13.77 -6.05
C LEU A 335 -10.61 15.14 -6.51
N LEU A 336 -10.20 15.97 -5.55
CA LEU A 336 -9.61 17.29 -5.79
C LEU A 336 -8.09 17.17 -5.92
N ASN A 337 -7.52 17.89 -6.88
CA ASN A 337 -6.07 18.07 -6.91
C ASN A 337 -5.64 19.13 -5.86
N PRO A 338 -4.36 19.18 -5.47
CA PRO A 338 -3.89 20.10 -4.43
C PRO A 338 -4.19 21.59 -4.72
N ASN A 339 -4.16 21.99 -5.99
CA ASN A 339 -4.47 23.37 -6.38
C ASN A 339 -5.95 23.70 -6.16
N GLU A 340 -6.84 22.76 -6.48
CA GLU A 340 -8.28 22.88 -6.23
C GLU A 340 -8.58 22.94 -4.73
N GLU A 341 -7.94 22.09 -3.93
CA GLU A 341 -8.07 22.10 -2.47
C GLU A 341 -7.68 23.46 -1.88
N ILE A 342 -6.57 24.04 -2.33
CA ILE A 342 -6.10 25.36 -1.87
C ILE A 342 -7.14 26.44 -2.15
N HIS A 343 -7.67 26.51 -3.37
CA HIS A 343 -8.63 27.55 -3.72
C HIS A 343 -9.96 27.41 -2.96
N VAL A 344 -10.47 26.18 -2.80
CA VAL A 344 -11.68 25.89 -2.02
C VAL A 344 -11.49 26.36 -0.57
N LEU A 345 -10.36 26.01 0.04
CA LEU A 345 -10.05 26.41 1.41
C LEU A 345 -9.92 27.93 1.58
N GLN A 346 -9.26 28.61 0.64
CA GLN A 346 -9.10 30.07 0.70
C GLN A 346 -10.42 30.81 0.52
N ILE A 347 -11.32 30.31 -0.34
CA ILE A 347 -12.68 30.86 -0.47
C ILE A 347 -13.46 30.67 0.84
N ALA A 348 -13.39 29.48 1.45
CA ALA A 348 -14.04 29.23 2.73
C ALA A 348 -13.51 30.14 3.86
N ARG A 349 -12.18 30.33 3.95
CA ARG A 349 -11.55 31.22 4.93
C ARG A 349 -11.95 32.68 4.74
N GLU A 350 -11.97 33.16 3.51
CA GLU A 350 -12.36 34.55 3.23
C GLU A 350 -13.85 34.76 3.51
N ALA A 351 -14.71 33.79 3.19
CA ALA A 351 -16.13 33.83 3.55
C ALA A 351 -16.34 33.88 5.07
N LEU A 352 -15.69 33.00 5.85
CA LEU A 352 -15.76 33.03 7.31
C LEU A 352 -15.18 34.31 7.92
N SER A 353 -14.10 34.85 7.34
CA SER A 353 -13.54 36.15 7.70
C SER A 353 -14.54 37.29 7.48
N ASN A 354 -15.31 37.25 6.39
CA ASN A 354 -16.36 38.23 6.12
C ASN A 354 -17.52 38.11 7.11
N ILE A 355 -17.96 36.88 7.43
CA ILE A 355 -19.00 36.64 8.44
C ILE A 355 -18.57 37.24 9.79
N HIS A 356 -17.33 36.97 10.22
CA HIS A 356 -16.82 37.45 11.51
C HIS A 356 -16.77 38.97 11.60
N LYS A 357 -16.42 39.65 10.50
CA LYS A 357 -16.26 41.11 10.47
C LYS A 357 -17.57 41.85 10.26
N HIS A 358 -18.53 41.26 9.54
CA HIS A 358 -19.64 42.00 8.95
C HIS A 358 -21.03 41.44 9.29
N ALA A 359 -21.17 40.13 9.58
CA ALA A 359 -22.50 39.51 9.64
C ALA A 359 -23.17 39.62 11.02
N GLN A 360 -22.43 39.82 12.11
CA GLN A 360 -22.96 39.69 13.50
C GLN A 360 -23.72 38.36 13.71
N ALA A 361 -23.24 37.31 13.06
CA ALA A 361 -23.85 35.98 13.06
C ALA A 361 -23.60 35.24 14.39
N HIS A 362 -24.58 34.44 14.81
CA HIS A 362 -24.48 33.53 15.96
C HIS A 362 -24.33 32.06 15.51
N TRP A 363 -24.42 31.82 14.20
CA TRP A 363 -24.24 30.54 13.58
C TRP A 363 -23.64 30.70 12.18
N ALA A 364 -22.74 29.77 11.83
CA ALA A 364 -22.29 29.61 10.46
C ALA A 364 -22.13 28.13 10.11
N ALA A 365 -22.23 27.81 8.82
CA ALA A 365 -21.96 26.47 8.31
C ALA A 365 -21.10 26.52 7.06
N VAL A 366 -20.15 25.59 6.99
CA VAL A 366 -19.38 25.28 5.79
C VAL A 366 -19.79 23.89 5.32
N SER A 367 -20.24 23.79 4.07
CA SER A 367 -20.51 22.50 3.45
C SER A 367 -19.78 22.34 2.13
N VAL A 368 -19.20 21.16 1.92
CA VAL A 368 -18.54 20.79 0.66
C VAL A 368 -19.13 19.47 0.21
N ARG A 369 -19.75 19.45 -0.96
CA ARG A 369 -20.40 18.26 -1.50
C ARG A 369 -19.99 18.00 -2.95
N PHE A 370 -19.90 16.74 -3.33
CA PHE A 370 -19.78 16.33 -4.72
C PHE A 370 -21.14 15.89 -5.26
N GLN A 371 -21.71 16.64 -6.20
CA GLN A 371 -23.04 16.39 -6.79
C GLN A 371 -23.01 16.68 -8.30
N GLU A 372 -23.63 15.81 -9.11
CA GLU A 372 -23.74 15.99 -10.57
C GLU A 372 -22.38 16.26 -11.27
N ALA A 373 -21.34 15.53 -10.85
CA ALA A 373 -19.95 15.71 -11.33
C ALA A 373 -19.36 17.11 -11.06
N ARG A 374 -19.93 17.86 -10.11
CA ARG A 374 -19.46 19.18 -9.69
C ARG A 374 -19.21 19.18 -8.19
N ILE A 375 -18.26 20.02 -7.78
CA ILE A 375 -18.02 20.36 -6.38
C ILE A 375 -18.84 21.60 -6.07
N VAL A 376 -19.60 21.52 -4.98
CA VAL A 376 -20.41 22.60 -4.45
C VAL A 376 -19.91 22.91 -3.04
N LEU A 377 -19.26 24.06 -2.89
CA LEU A 377 -18.89 24.65 -1.61
C LEU A 377 -19.95 25.69 -1.24
N ARG A 378 -20.58 25.55 -0.07
CA ARG A 378 -21.50 26.53 0.50
C ARG A 378 -21.01 27.00 1.85
N ILE A 379 -21.01 28.31 2.04
CA ILE A 379 -20.79 28.95 3.34
C ILE A 379 -22.02 29.78 3.65
N GLU A 380 -22.62 29.54 4.81
CA GLU A 380 -23.87 30.16 5.23
C GLU A 380 -23.73 30.76 6.63
N ASP A 381 -24.42 31.87 6.86
CA ASP A 381 -24.56 32.49 8.18
C ASP A 381 -26.02 32.87 8.47
N ASP A 382 -26.31 33.19 9.73
CA ASP A 382 -27.60 33.69 10.23
C ASP A 382 -27.59 35.20 10.53
N GLY A 383 -26.62 35.93 9.96
CA GLY A 383 -26.37 37.33 10.28
C GLY A 383 -27.31 38.33 9.60
N VAL A 384 -26.88 39.59 9.57
CA VAL A 384 -27.67 40.73 9.04
C VAL A 384 -27.92 40.69 7.52
N GLY A 385 -27.25 39.78 6.80
CA GLY A 385 -27.32 39.67 5.35
C GLY A 385 -26.58 40.78 4.61
N LEU A 386 -26.72 40.79 3.28
CA LEU A 386 -26.15 41.81 2.39
C LEU A 386 -27.05 43.05 2.39
N GLU A 387 -26.47 44.22 2.61
CA GLU A 387 -27.14 45.52 2.42
C GLU A 387 -27.47 45.73 0.93
N ASN A 388 -28.66 46.26 0.63
CA ASN A 388 -29.12 46.52 -0.74
C ASN A 388 -28.20 47.53 -1.47
N ASP A 389 -27.54 47.06 -2.53
CA ASP A 389 -26.99 47.67 -3.77
C ASP A 389 -26.49 49.15 -3.83
N GLU A 390 -26.36 49.90 -2.73
CA GLU A 390 -25.88 51.30 -2.74
C GLU A 390 -24.55 51.52 -1.99
N SER A 391 -23.81 50.45 -1.66
CA SER A 391 -22.47 50.54 -1.06
C SER A 391 -21.35 50.49 -2.12
N PRO A 392 -20.26 51.28 -1.98
CA PRO A 392 -19.33 51.58 -3.06
C PRO A 392 -18.58 50.34 -3.60
N PRO A 393 -18.12 50.39 -4.87
CA PRO A 393 -17.62 49.24 -5.59
C PRO A 393 -16.18 48.92 -5.18
N MET A 394 -15.93 48.30 -4.03
CA MET A 394 -14.64 47.62 -3.74
C MET A 394 -14.61 46.86 -2.39
N HIS A 395 -15.47 45.84 -2.22
CA HIS A 395 -15.14 44.78 -1.26
C HIS A 395 -14.12 43.82 -1.89
N TYR A 396 -12.83 44.13 -1.69
CA TYR A 396 -11.71 43.38 -2.25
C TYR A 396 -11.79 41.86 -1.99
N GLY A 397 -12.37 41.42 -0.87
CA GLY A 397 -12.57 40.00 -0.55
C GLY A 397 -13.47 39.27 -1.55
N LEU A 398 -14.53 39.90 -2.05
CA LEU A 398 -15.43 39.32 -3.06
C LEU A 398 -14.75 39.18 -4.42
N VAL A 399 -13.93 40.16 -4.81
CA VAL A 399 -13.13 40.12 -6.04
C VAL A 399 -12.14 38.94 -5.96
N ILE A 400 -11.47 38.76 -4.83
CA ILE A 400 -10.52 37.66 -4.61
C ILE A 400 -11.22 36.30 -4.70
N MET A 401 -12.38 36.14 -4.06
CA MET A 401 -13.13 34.87 -4.13
C MET A 401 -13.60 34.59 -5.56
N ARG A 402 -14.01 35.62 -6.33
CA ARG A 402 -14.46 35.47 -7.72
C ARG A 402 -13.31 35.13 -8.68
N ASP A 403 -12.14 35.75 -8.52
CA ASP A 403 -10.93 35.41 -9.28
C ASP A 403 -10.55 33.93 -9.05
N ARG A 404 -10.60 33.47 -7.80
CA ARG A 404 -10.33 32.07 -7.45
C ARG A 404 -11.34 31.10 -8.04
N ALA A 405 -12.63 31.45 -8.00
CA ALA A 405 -13.67 30.66 -8.66
C ALA A 405 -13.41 30.53 -10.16
N HIS A 406 -12.97 31.63 -10.80
CA HIS A 406 -12.59 31.62 -12.21
C HIS A 406 -11.37 30.73 -12.50
N THR A 407 -10.34 30.74 -11.64
CA THR A 407 -9.17 29.84 -11.76
C THR A 407 -9.56 28.36 -11.71
N LEU A 408 -10.60 28.02 -10.93
CA LEU A 408 -11.18 26.68 -10.88
C LEU A 408 -12.05 26.34 -12.11
N GLY A 409 -12.29 27.32 -13.00
CA GLY A 409 -13.27 27.21 -14.08
C GLY A 409 -14.69 27.00 -13.55
N GLY A 410 -15.02 27.67 -12.45
CA GLY A 410 -16.30 27.63 -11.77
C GLY A 410 -16.94 28.99 -11.58
N GLU A 411 -18.08 28.99 -10.89
CA GLU A 411 -18.91 30.17 -10.64
C GLU A 411 -19.08 30.39 -9.14
N LEU A 412 -19.06 31.66 -8.73
CA LEU A 412 -19.30 32.08 -7.35
C LEU A 412 -20.57 32.92 -7.29
N ALA A 413 -21.55 32.46 -6.53
CA ALA A 413 -22.79 33.17 -6.23
C ALA A 413 -22.80 33.66 -4.79
N LEU A 414 -23.37 34.85 -4.59
CA LEU A 414 -23.57 35.46 -3.28
C LEU A 414 -25.03 35.89 -3.18
N THR A 415 -25.75 35.39 -2.19
CA THR A 415 -27.20 35.60 -2.06
C THR A 415 -27.61 35.75 -0.60
N ASN A 416 -28.64 36.54 -0.33
CA ASN A 416 -29.30 36.53 0.98
C ASN A 416 -30.15 35.27 1.15
N ARG A 417 -30.13 34.69 2.35
CA ARG A 417 -30.98 33.55 2.72
C ARG A 417 -32.38 34.04 3.05
N ALA A 418 -33.39 33.23 2.73
CA ALA A 418 -34.79 33.53 3.06
C ALA A 418 -35.06 33.62 4.57
N GLU A 419 -34.23 32.95 5.38
CA GLU A 419 -34.31 32.87 6.84
C GLU A 419 -33.50 33.97 7.55
N GLY A 420 -32.80 34.84 6.80
CA GLY A 420 -31.81 35.78 7.33
C GLY A 420 -30.37 35.30 7.13
N GLY A 421 -29.43 36.24 6.97
CA GLY A 421 -28.01 35.96 6.73
C GLY A 421 -27.61 35.81 5.26
N THR A 422 -26.33 35.51 5.05
CA THR A 422 -25.72 35.42 3.72
C THR A 422 -25.40 33.97 3.35
N ARG A 423 -25.43 33.68 2.04
CA ARG A 423 -24.93 32.44 1.44
C ARG A 423 -23.90 32.76 0.36
N VAL A 424 -22.71 32.21 0.52
CA VAL A 424 -21.66 32.13 -0.50
C VAL A 424 -21.68 30.73 -1.09
N GLU A 425 -21.85 30.60 -2.40
CA GLU A 425 -21.84 29.31 -3.09
C GLU A 425 -20.81 29.32 -4.22
N LEU A 426 -19.88 28.37 -4.19
CA LEU A 426 -18.92 28.11 -5.26
C LEU A 426 -19.28 26.77 -5.92
N THR A 427 -19.41 26.78 -7.23
CA THR A 427 -19.65 25.57 -8.03
C THR A 427 -18.61 25.43 -9.14
N PHE A 428 -17.91 24.30 -9.21
CA PHE A 428 -16.95 24.02 -10.29
C PHE A 428 -16.87 22.52 -10.61
N THR A 429 -16.35 22.18 -11.79
CA THR A 429 -16.10 20.78 -12.18
C THR A 429 -14.64 20.43 -11.90
N PRO A 430 -14.36 19.47 -10.99
CA PRO A 430 -12.99 19.10 -10.67
C PRO A 430 -12.29 18.47 -11.88
N GLN A 431 -11.00 18.73 -12.05
CA GLN A 431 -10.22 18.25 -13.20
C GLN A 431 -10.21 16.73 -13.30
N THR A 432 -10.21 16.02 -12.17
CA THR A 432 -10.31 14.56 -12.10
C THR A 432 -11.62 14.03 -12.70
N ALA A 433 -12.75 14.74 -12.50
CA ALA A 433 -14.03 14.37 -13.10
C ALA A 433 -14.10 14.69 -14.61
N ARG A 434 -13.37 15.73 -15.08
CA ARG A 434 -13.26 16.05 -16.51
C ARG A 434 -12.52 14.97 -17.32
N LEU A 435 -11.68 14.16 -16.67
CA LEU A 435 -11.00 13.02 -17.29
C LEU A 435 -11.92 11.83 -17.52
N ILE A 436 -12.92 11.63 -16.65
CA ILE A 436 -13.89 10.52 -16.76
C ILE A 436 -14.87 10.74 -17.92
N THR A 437 -15.24 11.99 -18.23
CA THR A 437 -16.14 12.31 -19.36
C THR A 437 -15.45 12.24 -20.74
N ARG A 438 -14.13 12.04 -20.80
CA ARG A 438 -13.35 12.00 -22.06
C ARG A 438 -13.00 10.60 -22.55
N GLN A 439 -13.46 9.53 -21.90
CA GLN A 439 -13.44 8.20 -22.51
C GLN A 439 -14.57 8.15 -23.57
N PRO A 440 -14.26 8.06 -24.88
CA PRO A 440 -15.31 7.76 -25.84
C PRO A 440 -15.83 6.35 -25.53
N ALA A 441 -17.16 6.22 -25.48
CA ALA A 441 -17.84 4.94 -25.37
C ALA A 441 -17.24 3.96 -26.39
N THR A 442 -16.54 2.94 -25.89
CA THR A 442 -16.00 1.87 -26.72
C THR A 442 -17.13 1.27 -27.52
N ILE A 443 -16.95 1.34 -28.84
CA ILE A 443 -17.81 0.82 -29.90
C ILE A 443 -18.32 -0.57 -29.51
N THR A 444 -19.61 -0.65 -29.19
CA THR A 444 -20.41 -1.87 -29.32
C THR A 444 -21.13 -1.74 -30.66
N GLN A 445 -20.44 -2.11 -31.74
CA GLN A 445 -21.08 -2.60 -32.96
C GLN A 445 -21.02 -4.13 -32.83
N GLU A 446 -22.08 -4.75 -32.36
CA GLU A 446 -23.20 -5.26 -33.18
C GLU A 446 -22.75 -6.32 -34.18
N ASN A 447 -23.11 -7.55 -33.81
CA ASN A 447 -23.18 -8.74 -34.63
C ASN A 447 -23.83 -8.45 -35.99
N GLY A 448 -23.19 -8.91 -37.06
CA GLY A 448 -23.75 -8.84 -38.41
C GLY A 448 -22.91 -9.53 -39.47
N ASN A 449 -22.64 -10.83 -39.32
CA ASN A 449 -22.84 -11.87 -40.33
C ASN A 449 -22.41 -13.25 -39.83
#